data_AF-A0A1B6IBI1-F1
#
_entry.id   AF-A0A1B6IBI1-F1
#
_cell.length_a   1.000
_cell.length_b   1.000
_cell.length_c   1.000
_cell.angle_alpha   90.00
_cell.angle_beta   90.00
_cell.angle_gamma   90.00
#
_symmetry.space_group_name_H-M   'P 1'
#
loop_
_entity.id
_entity.type
_entity.pdbx_description
1 polymer ?
#
loop_
_entity_poly.entity_id
_entity_poly.type
_entity_poly.pdbx_seq_one_letter_code
_entity_poly.pdbx_strand_id
1 'polypeptide(L)'
;KTKILKNSGDRSSRSVIKQNWYTPYLGKIRLLLDISYDKVKANPSLILAHNRLKKFYRMQIDLAKKAANDKFILESNNQCRAAWKVINSVTGRVADKSVNASIPITANQFNNFFVNISNSLSNLPSQNVTSSLDILSSSSIKTPVLPFKWQEINNIDIHNTVKEFSNYKAEDFFGMSNF
;
A
#
# COMPACT_ATOMS: atom_id res chain seq x y z
N LYS A 1 -45.60 -16.48 15.93
CA LYS A 1 -45.08 -15.60 14.85
C LYS A 1 -44.51 -14.33 15.47
N THR A 2 -43.25 -14.35 15.90
CA THR A 2 -42.57 -13.22 16.57
C THR A 2 -41.72 -12.49 15.54
N LYS A 3 -42.12 -11.26 15.19
CA LYS A 3 -41.40 -10.39 14.25
C LYS A 3 -40.23 -9.72 14.97
N ILE A 4 -39.01 -10.04 14.54
CA ILE A 4 -37.78 -9.37 14.94
C ILE A 4 -37.75 -7.99 14.26
N LEU A 5 -37.85 -6.92 15.05
CA LEU A 5 -37.60 -5.55 14.61
C LEU A 5 -36.09 -5.40 14.35
N LYS A 6 -35.72 -5.19 13.09
CA LYS A 6 -34.36 -4.82 12.70
C LYS A 6 -34.14 -3.36 13.10
N ASN A 7 -33.31 -3.14 14.11
CA ASN A 7 -32.77 -1.81 14.41
C ASN A 7 -31.97 -1.32 13.20
N SER A 8 -32.49 -0.30 12.53
CA SER A 8 -31.78 0.47 11.52
C SER A 8 -30.69 1.28 12.21
N GLY A 9 -29.48 0.72 12.25
CA GLY A 9 -28.28 1.40 12.72
C GLY A 9 -28.04 2.67 11.93
N ASP A 10 -28.17 3.78 12.63
CA ASP A 10 -27.90 5.14 12.20
C ASP A 10 -26.50 5.21 11.56
N ARG A 11 -26.46 5.51 10.26
CA ARG A 11 -25.20 5.67 9.51
C ARG A 11 -24.66 7.06 9.83
N SER A 12 -24.04 7.18 11.00
CA SER A 12 -23.16 8.31 11.34
C SER A 12 -22.29 8.65 10.11
N SER A 13 -22.55 9.81 9.52
CA SER A 13 -21.73 10.39 8.46
C SER A 13 -20.28 10.34 8.93
N ARG A 14 -19.41 9.64 8.18
CA ARG A 14 -17.98 9.53 8.52
C ARG A 14 -17.37 10.91 8.37
N SER A 15 -17.24 11.63 9.47
CA SER A 15 -16.42 12.83 9.55
C SER A 15 -15.01 12.47 9.09
N VAL A 16 -14.56 13.07 7.99
CA VAL A 16 -13.14 13.09 7.64
C VAL A 16 -12.43 13.70 8.85
N ILE A 17 -11.63 12.90 9.54
CA ILE A 17 -10.97 13.31 10.78
C ILE A 17 -9.90 14.34 10.38
N LYS A 18 -10.25 15.63 10.46
CA LYS A 18 -9.29 16.73 10.32
C LYS A 18 -8.50 16.82 11.63
N GLN A 19 -7.46 15.99 11.77
CA GLN A 19 -6.53 16.16 12.88
C GLN A 19 -5.79 17.48 12.72
N ASN A 20 -5.94 18.36 13.72
CA ASN A 20 -5.28 19.65 13.73
C ASN A 20 -3.86 19.50 14.28
N TRP A 21 -2.93 19.09 13.42
CA TRP A 21 -1.51 18.93 13.74
C TRP A 21 -0.74 20.26 13.74
N TYR A 22 -1.35 21.35 13.28
CA TYR A 22 -0.69 22.64 13.16
C TYR A 22 -0.66 23.37 14.51
N THR A 23 0.54 23.58 15.05
CA THR A 23 0.72 24.21 16.36
C THR A 23 1.07 25.70 16.23
N PRO A 24 0.79 26.53 17.25
CA PRO A 24 1.22 27.94 17.29
C PRO A 24 2.73 28.10 17.15
N TYR A 25 3.50 27.11 17.63
CA TYR A 25 4.96 27.06 17.49
C TYR A 25 5.40 26.94 16.03
N LEU A 26 4.74 26.11 15.22
CA LEU A 26 4.98 26.04 13.77
C LEU A 26 4.66 27.37 13.08
N GLY A 27 3.66 28.10 13.57
CA GLY A 27 3.35 29.47 13.12
C GLY A 27 4.53 30.43 13.32
N LYS A 28 5.17 30.38 14.50
CA LYS A 28 6.35 31.20 14.80
C LYS A 28 7.54 30.87 13.89
N ILE A 29 7.81 29.58 13.67
CA ILE A 29 8.91 29.16 12.78
C ILE A 29 8.64 29.57 11.33
N ARG A 30 7.38 29.47 10.88
CA ARG A 30 6.98 29.92 9.54
C ARG A 30 7.22 31.42 9.36
N LEU A 31 6.81 32.23 10.33
CA LEU A 31 7.07 33.68 10.31
C LEU A 31 8.57 33.97 10.27
N LEU A 32 9.38 33.24 11.04
CA LEU A 32 10.83 33.37 10.99
C LEU A 32 11.40 32.98 9.61
N LEU A 33 10.83 31.96 8.96
CA LEU A 33 11.21 31.55 7.62
C LEU A 33 10.91 32.64 6.59
N ASP A 34 9.75 33.29 6.68
CA ASP A 34 9.36 34.39 5.81
C ASP A 34 10.32 35.59 5.97
N ILE A 35 10.62 35.99 7.22
CA ILE A 35 11.63 37.03 7.49
C ILE A 35 13.00 36.64 6.94
N SER A 36 13.40 35.38 7.11
CA SER A 36 14.71 34.92 6.62
C SER A 36 14.82 34.99 5.10
N TYR A 37 13.71 34.77 4.37
CA TYR A 37 13.68 34.89 2.92
C TYR A 37 13.94 36.33 2.47
N ASP A 38 13.30 37.32 3.12
CA ASP A 38 13.55 38.74 2.85
C ASP A 38 15.00 39.14 3.13
N LYS A 39 15.58 38.60 4.20
CA LYS A 39 17.00 38.83 4.55
C LYS A 39 17.97 38.22 3.54
N VAL A 40 17.67 37.04 2.99
CA VAL A 40 18.48 36.42 1.92
C VAL A 40 18.39 37.21 0.63
N LYS A 41 17.21 37.76 0.30
CA LYS A 41 17.02 38.62 -0.87
C LYS A 41 17.87 39.89 -0.78
N ALA A 42 18.01 40.45 0.42
CA ALA A 42 18.88 41.61 0.67
C ALA A 42 20.38 41.21 0.71
N ASN A 43 20.71 40.07 1.30
CA ASN A 43 22.08 39.59 1.49
C ASN A 43 22.22 38.11 1.11
N PRO A 44 22.72 37.80 -0.10
CA PRO A 44 22.84 36.41 -0.59
C PRO A 44 23.71 35.50 0.28
N SER A 45 24.63 36.07 1.07
CA SER A 45 25.51 35.32 1.98
C SER A 45 24.75 34.54 3.07
N LEU A 46 23.49 34.90 3.35
CA LEU A 46 22.66 34.27 4.37
C LEU A 46 21.91 33.01 3.89
N ILE A 47 22.09 32.59 2.63
CA ILE A 47 21.34 31.48 2.05
C ILE A 47 21.53 30.15 2.80
N LEU A 48 22.73 29.90 3.33
CA LEU A 48 23.01 28.69 4.12
C LEU A 48 22.20 28.66 5.42
N ALA A 49 22.07 29.81 6.10
CA ALA A 49 21.28 29.93 7.32
C ALA A 49 19.78 29.73 7.02
N HIS A 50 19.28 30.31 5.92
CA HIS A 50 17.91 30.09 5.46
C HIS A 50 17.62 28.62 5.14
N ASN A 51 18.52 27.93 4.43
CA ASN A 51 18.37 26.51 4.12
C ASN A 51 18.32 25.65 5.40
N ARG A 52 19.13 25.97 6.41
CA ARG A 52 19.08 25.31 7.73
C ARG A 52 17.72 25.53 8.40
N LEU A 53 17.21 26.76 8.39
CA LEU A 53 15.90 27.08 8.97
C LEU A 53 14.76 26.39 8.22
N LYS A 54 14.81 26.33 6.89
CA LYS A 54 13.85 25.62 6.05
C LYS A 54 13.85 24.12 6.35
N LYS A 55 15.03 23.52 6.52
CA LYS A 55 15.16 22.11 6.94
C LYS A 55 14.57 21.90 8.33
N PHE A 56 14.87 22.78 9.27
CA PHE A 56 14.33 22.74 10.62
C PHE A 56 12.79 22.83 10.63
N TYR A 57 12.20 23.74 9.86
CA TYR A 57 10.75 23.87 9.73
C TYR A 57 10.09 22.59 9.22
N ARG A 58 10.66 21.97 8.17
CA ARG A 58 10.17 20.68 7.63
C ARG A 58 10.22 19.58 8.68
N MET A 59 11.34 19.47 9.40
CA MET A 59 11.50 18.49 10.49
C MET A 59 10.43 18.69 11.58
N GLN A 60 10.15 19.94 11.97
CA GLN A 60 9.15 20.26 12.97
C GLN A 60 7.72 19.92 12.50
N ILE A 61 7.41 20.11 11.21
CA ILE A 61 6.14 19.66 10.63
C ILE A 61 6.00 18.14 10.77
N ASP A 62 7.05 17.40 10.43
CA ASP A 62 7.01 15.93 10.47
C ASP A 62 6.82 15.42 11.90
N LEU A 63 7.51 16.03 12.87
CA LEU A 63 7.33 15.74 14.30
C LEU A 63 5.90 16.05 14.77
N ALA A 64 5.35 17.21 14.39
CA ALA A 64 3.99 17.59 14.79
C ALA A 64 2.92 16.65 14.20
N LYS A 65 3.09 16.23 12.94
CA LYS A 65 2.20 15.24 12.30
C LYS A 65 2.28 13.88 12.98
N LYS A 66 3.49 13.41 13.31
CA LYS A 66 3.68 12.16 14.05
C LYS A 66 2.99 12.21 15.41
N ALA A 67 3.27 13.26 16.19
CA ALA A 67 2.67 13.45 17.50
C ALA A 67 1.13 13.51 17.46
N ALA A 68 0.54 14.16 16.45
CA ALA A 68 -0.91 14.19 16.28
C ALA A 68 -1.50 12.80 15.98
N ASN A 69 -0.85 12.04 15.09
CA ASN A 69 -1.25 10.68 14.76
C ASN A 69 -1.10 9.74 15.97
N ASP A 70 0.01 9.83 16.70
CA ASP A 70 0.27 9.02 17.89
C ASP A 70 -0.79 9.27 18.96
N LYS A 71 -1.06 10.56 19.24
CA LYS A 71 -2.12 10.97 20.16
C LYS A 71 -3.47 10.37 19.76
N PHE A 72 -3.84 10.47 18.48
CA PHE A 72 -5.09 9.90 17.99
C PHE A 72 -5.18 8.38 18.12
N ILE A 73 -4.09 7.66 17.87
CA ILE A 73 -4.07 6.21 18.01
C ILE A 73 -4.23 5.83 19.48
N LEU A 74 -3.49 6.49 20.38
CA LEU A 74 -3.50 6.20 21.82
C LEU A 74 -4.83 6.55 22.49
N GLU A 75 -5.45 7.67 22.11
CA GLU A 75 -6.76 8.11 22.64
C GLU A 75 -7.94 7.30 22.07
N SER A 76 -7.71 6.45 21.07
CA SER A 76 -8.80 5.69 20.46
C SER A 76 -9.18 4.43 21.24
N ASN A 77 -10.48 4.14 21.30
CA ASN A 77 -10.99 2.89 21.89
C ASN A 77 -10.48 1.62 21.19
N ASN A 78 -10.03 1.73 19.93
CA ASN A 78 -9.45 0.62 19.18
C ASN A 78 -8.25 1.12 18.38
N GLN A 79 -7.07 0.94 18.99
CA GLN A 79 -5.78 1.42 18.49
C GLN A 79 -5.43 0.83 17.12
N CYS A 80 -5.64 -0.48 16.93
CA CYS A 80 -5.38 -1.15 15.65
C CYS A 80 -6.21 -0.54 14.52
N ARG A 81 -7.50 -0.31 14.75
CA ARG A 81 -8.38 0.30 13.76
C ARG A 81 -8.01 1.77 13.50
N ALA A 82 -7.59 2.50 14.52
CA ALA A 82 -7.12 3.88 14.38
C ALA A 82 -5.81 3.96 13.57
N ALA A 83 -4.85 3.08 13.85
CA ALA A 83 -3.60 2.97 13.09
C ALA A 83 -3.86 2.67 11.60
N TRP A 84 -4.73 1.69 11.31
CA TRP A 84 -5.13 1.39 9.94
C TRP A 84 -5.83 2.56 9.24
N LYS A 85 -6.64 3.35 9.96
CA LYS A 85 -7.23 4.58 9.40
C LYS A 85 -6.16 5.59 9.02
N VAL A 86 -5.13 5.79 9.86
CA VAL A 86 -4.01 6.69 9.56
C VAL A 86 -3.27 6.21 8.32
N ILE A 87 -2.89 4.93 8.26
CA ILE A 87 -2.19 4.32 7.11
C ILE A 87 -3.00 4.50 5.82
N ASN A 88 -4.30 4.19 5.85
CA ASN A 88 -5.17 4.30 4.68
C ASN A 88 -5.33 5.75 4.21
N SER A 89 -5.32 6.72 5.15
CA SER A 89 -5.39 8.14 4.80
C SER A 89 -4.14 8.66 4.09
N VAL A 90 -2.96 8.11 4.41
CA VAL A 90 -1.68 8.51 3.80
C VAL A 90 -1.45 7.79 2.48
N THR A 91 -1.76 6.50 2.42
CA THR A 91 -1.53 5.65 1.23
C THR A 91 -2.53 5.90 0.10
N GLY A 92 -3.52 6.77 0.30
CA GLY A 92 -4.58 7.00 -0.70
C GLY A 92 -5.44 5.75 -0.94
N ARG A 93 -5.29 4.70 -0.13
CA ARG A 93 -6.20 3.56 -0.04
C ARG A 93 -7.47 4.04 0.63
N VAL A 94 -8.21 4.90 -0.07
CA VAL A 94 -9.64 4.99 0.15
C VAL A 94 -10.10 3.55 -0.08
N ALA A 95 -10.65 2.94 0.97
CA ALA A 95 -11.41 1.72 0.77
C ALA A 95 -12.55 2.13 -0.14
N ASP A 96 -12.33 1.99 -1.45
CA ASP A 96 -13.35 2.17 -2.44
C ASP A 96 -14.47 1.24 -2.00
N LYS A 97 -15.54 1.84 -1.49
CA LYS A 97 -16.85 1.19 -1.45
C LYS A 97 -17.42 1.08 -2.87
N SER A 98 -16.56 1.10 -3.87
CA SER A 98 -16.80 1.29 -5.29
C SER A 98 -16.05 0.22 -6.06
N VAL A 99 -16.16 -1.02 -5.63
CA VAL A 99 -16.39 -2.08 -6.61
C VAL A 99 -17.49 -2.94 -6.01
N ASN A 100 -18.74 -2.58 -6.31
CA ASN A 100 -19.80 -3.57 -6.52
C ASN A 100 -19.44 -4.43 -7.74
N ALA A 101 -18.20 -4.95 -7.81
CA ALA A 101 -17.95 -6.13 -8.60
C ALA A 101 -18.74 -7.16 -7.82
N SER A 102 -19.87 -7.59 -8.38
CA SER A 102 -20.50 -8.81 -7.95
C SER A 102 -19.38 -9.83 -7.89
N ILE A 103 -18.94 -10.18 -6.67
CA ILE A 103 -17.92 -11.20 -6.49
C ILE A 103 -18.50 -12.41 -7.24
N PRO A 104 -17.84 -12.89 -8.31
CA PRO A 104 -18.47 -13.82 -9.26
C PRO A 104 -18.85 -15.15 -8.59
N ILE A 105 -18.32 -15.39 -7.39
CA ILE A 105 -18.56 -16.57 -6.59
C ILE A 105 -19.04 -16.14 -5.20
N THR A 106 -20.21 -16.63 -4.81
CA THR A 106 -20.72 -16.47 -3.45
C THR A 106 -20.00 -17.44 -2.51
N ALA A 107 -19.81 -17.08 -1.23
CA ALA A 107 -19.20 -17.96 -0.22
C ALA A 107 -19.86 -19.37 -0.18
N ASN A 108 -21.18 -19.44 -0.37
CA ASN A 108 -21.89 -20.72 -0.44
C ASN A 108 -21.54 -21.54 -1.69
N GLN A 109 -21.33 -20.90 -2.83
CA GLN A 109 -20.89 -21.59 -4.06
C GLN A 109 -19.47 -22.14 -3.89
N PHE A 110 -18.58 -21.34 -3.29
CA PHE A 110 -17.22 -21.78 -2.97
C PHE A 110 -17.23 -22.99 -2.02
N ASN A 111 -17.96 -22.90 -0.91
CA ASN A 111 -18.02 -23.97 0.08
C ASN A 111 -18.65 -25.24 -0.50
N ASN A 112 -19.75 -25.11 -1.24
CA ASN A 112 -20.41 -26.25 -1.87
C ASN A 112 -19.53 -26.92 -2.93
N PHE A 113 -18.68 -26.16 -3.63
CA PHE A 113 -17.71 -26.74 -4.57
C PHE A 113 -16.71 -27.62 -3.81
N PHE A 114 -16.02 -27.10 -2.80
CA PHE A 114 -14.99 -27.86 -2.07
C PHE A 114 -15.54 -29.06 -1.29
N VAL A 115 -16.74 -28.96 -0.73
CA VAL A 115 -17.39 -30.09 -0.04
C VAL A 115 -17.78 -31.20 -1.01
N ASN A 116 -18.17 -30.86 -2.24
CA ASN A 116 -18.68 -31.84 -3.21
C ASN A 116 -17.66 -32.28 -4.27
N ILE A 117 -16.44 -31.72 -4.28
CA ILE A 117 -15.38 -32.08 -5.23
C ILE A 117 -15.11 -33.60 -5.23
N SER A 118 -15.11 -34.23 -4.05
CA SER A 118 -14.86 -35.68 -3.93
C SER A 118 -15.93 -36.50 -4.65
N ASN A 119 -17.20 -36.08 -4.58
CA ASN A 119 -18.33 -36.75 -5.22
C ASN A 119 -18.30 -36.57 -6.75
N SER A 120 -17.77 -35.44 -7.24
CA SER A 120 -17.53 -35.27 -8.68
C SER A 120 -16.34 -36.08 -9.17
N LEU A 121 -15.33 -36.32 -8.33
CA LEU A 121 -14.14 -37.09 -8.69
C LEU A 121 -14.43 -38.60 -8.76
N SER A 122 -15.32 -39.11 -7.92
CA SER A 122 -15.73 -40.53 -7.94
C SER A 122 -16.57 -40.93 -9.15
N ASN A 123 -17.16 -39.96 -9.86
CA ASN A 123 -17.98 -40.19 -11.05
C ASN A 123 -17.20 -40.01 -12.36
N LEU A 124 -15.91 -39.66 -12.30
CA LEU A 124 -15.07 -39.64 -13.48
C LEU A 124 -14.75 -41.08 -13.88
N PRO A 125 -14.93 -41.48 -15.15
CA PRO A 125 -14.46 -42.77 -15.61
C PRO A 125 -12.97 -42.86 -15.29
N SER A 126 -12.53 -44.00 -14.73
CA SER A 126 -11.12 -44.29 -14.47
C SER A 126 -10.33 -44.11 -15.76
N GLN A 127 -9.80 -42.91 -15.99
CA GLN A 127 -8.82 -42.70 -17.03
C GLN A 127 -7.58 -43.45 -16.55
N ASN A 128 -7.17 -44.45 -17.32
CA ASN A 128 -5.92 -45.18 -17.12
C ASN A 128 -4.77 -44.23 -17.40
N VAL A 129 -4.52 -43.30 -16.49
CA VAL A 129 -3.42 -42.37 -16.53
C VAL A 129 -2.27 -43.03 -15.77
N THR A 130 -1.47 -43.77 -16.51
CA THR A 130 -0.28 -44.44 -15.98
C THR A 130 0.92 -43.50 -15.82
N SER A 131 0.89 -42.31 -16.44
CA SER A 131 2.01 -41.37 -16.43
C SER A 131 1.55 -39.91 -16.41
N SER A 132 2.32 -39.04 -15.75
CA SER A 132 2.10 -37.58 -15.72
C SER A 132 2.15 -36.94 -17.10
N LEU A 133 2.85 -37.56 -18.04
CA LEU A 133 2.95 -37.14 -19.44
C LEU A 133 1.62 -37.29 -20.19
N ASP A 134 0.81 -38.31 -19.85
CA ASP A 134 -0.51 -38.53 -20.44
C ASP A 134 -1.54 -37.49 -19.96
N ILE A 135 -1.38 -36.97 -18.74
CA ILE A 135 -2.20 -35.86 -18.22
C ILE A 135 -1.90 -34.58 -19.00
N LEU A 136 -0.62 -34.28 -19.19
CA LEU A 136 -0.20 -33.06 -19.87
C LEU A 136 -0.62 -33.05 -21.34
N SER A 137 -0.51 -34.20 -22.02
CA SER A 137 -0.87 -34.35 -23.43
C SER A 137 -2.38 -34.38 -23.69
N SER A 138 -3.17 -34.95 -22.77
CA SER A 138 -4.64 -34.96 -22.84
C SER A 138 -5.29 -33.65 -22.39
N SER A 139 -4.56 -32.81 -21.67
CA SER A 139 -5.05 -31.50 -21.24
C SER A 139 -5.28 -30.61 -22.48
N SER A 140 -6.54 -30.32 -22.78
CA SER A 140 -6.94 -29.31 -23.78
C SER A 140 -6.66 -27.89 -23.28
N ILE A 141 -5.56 -27.69 -22.54
CA ILE A 141 -5.04 -26.37 -22.21
C ILE A 141 -4.52 -25.82 -23.54
N LYS A 142 -5.42 -25.17 -24.28
CA LYS A 142 -5.00 -24.20 -25.31
C LYS A 142 -4.05 -23.29 -24.56
N THR A 143 -2.76 -23.34 -24.89
CA THR A 143 -1.76 -22.46 -24.31
C THR A 143 -2.35 -21.05 -24.40
N PRO A 144 -2.77 -20.44 -23.28
CA PRO A 144 -3.15 -19.04 -23.35
C PRO A 144 -1.92 -18.34 -23.90
N VAL A 145 -2.11 -17.40 -24.82
CA VAL A 145 -1.02 -16.51 -25.26
C VAL A 145 -0.58 -15.79 -23.99
N LEU A 146 0.39 -16.36 -23.29
CA LEU A 146 0.90 -15.80 -22.07
C LEU A 146 1.52 -14.46 -22.48
N PRO A 147 1.21 -13.36 -21.77
CA PRO A 147 1.79 -12.06 -22.09
C PRO A 147 3.32 -12.05 -21.92
N PHE A 148 3.88 -13.11 -21.33
CA PHE A 148 5.30 -13.31 -21.15
C PHE A 148 5.80 -14.47 -22.03
N LYS A 149 6.91 -14.23 -22.72
CA LYS A 149 7.70 -15.24 -23.41
C LYS A 149 9.05 -15.35 -22.72
N TRP A 150 9.55 -16.57 -22.58
CA TRP A 150 10.95 -16.77 -22.22
C TRP A 150 11.82 -16.26 -23.38
N GLN A 151 12.82 -15.48 -23.05
CA GLN A 151 13.79 -14.95 -24.01
C GLN A 151 15.19 -15.29 -23.51
N GLU A 152 16.07 -15.66 -24.44
CA GLU A 152 17.47 -15.89 -24.16
C GLU A 152 18.15 -14.54 -23.83
N ILE A 153 18.84 -14.49 -22.70
CA ILE A 153 19.50 -13.28 -22.20
C ILE A 153 20.89 -13.21 -22.83
N ASN A 154 21.23 -12.08 -23.45
CA ASN A 154 22.57 -11.86 -24.01
C ASN A 154 23.44 -11.06 -23.02
N ASN A 155 24.77 -11.13 -23.19
CA ASN A 155 25.73 -10.41 -22.34
C ASN A 155 25.50 -8.88 -22.36
N ILE A 156 24.97 -8.36 -23.46
CA ILE A 156 24.63 -6.94 -23.63
C ILE A 156 23.46 -6.54 -22.72
N ASP A 157 22.46 -7.42 -22.56
CA ASP A 157 21.28 -7.15 -21.72
C ASP A 157 21.66 -7.08 -20.25
N ILE A 158 22.58 -7.96 -19.82
CA ILE A 158 23.14 -7.96 -18.47
C ILE A 158 23.88 -6.64 -18.22
N HIS A 159 24.75 -6.24 -19.13
CA HIS A 159 25.52 -5.01 -19.01
C HIS A 159 24.65 -3.75 -18.98
N ASN A 160 23.61 -3.67 -19.81
CA ASN A 160 22.67 -2.55 -19.81
C ASN A 160 21.85 -2.50 -18.51
N THR A 161 21.40 -3.65 -18.02
CA THR A 161 20.66 -3.75 -16.75
C THR A 161 21.49 -3.25 -15.57
N VAL A 162 22.76 -3.67 -15.49
CA VAL A 162 23.68 -3.22 -14.43
C VAL A 162 23.94 -1.72 -14.51
N LYS A 163 24.04 -1.15 -15.71
CA LYS A 163 24.19 0.31 -15.91
C LYS A 163 22.96 1.11 -15.49
N GLU A 164 21.76 0.53 -15.59
CA GLU A 164 20.51 1.17 -15.17
C GLU A 164 20.29 1.09 -13.65
N PHE A 165 21.12 0.36 -12.91
CA PHE A 165 21.03 0.35 -11.46
C PHE A 165 21.31 1.74 -10.91
N SER A 166 20.41 2.21 -10.06
CA SER A 166 20.59 3.48 -9.38
C SER A 166 21.66 3.35 -8.31
N ASN A 167 22.56 4.35 -8.24
CA ASN A 167 23.58 4.44 -7.19
C ASN A 167 22.89 4.80 -5.86
N TYR A 168 22.31 3.79 -5.22
CA TYR A 168 21.63 3.92 -3.95
C TYR A 168 22.52 3.38 -2.83
N LYS A 169 22.66 4.15 -1.73
CA LYS A 169 23.47 3.79 -0.56
C LYS A 169 22.78 2.75 0.34
N ALA A 170 22.02 1.81 -0.23
CA ALA A 170 21.55 0.67 0.54
C ALA A 170 22.66 -0.36 0.59
N GLU A 171 22.99 -0.77 1.79
CA GLU A 171 23.82 -1.93 2.06
C GLU A 171 22.93 -3.19 2.01
N ASP A 172 23.43 -4.24 1.38
CA ASP A 172 22.82 -5.57 1.46
C ASP A 172 23.10 -6.22 2.84
N PHE A 173 22.65 -7.45 3.03
CA PHE A 173 22.89 -8.20 4.27
C PHE A 173 24.39 -8.38 4.60
N PHE A 174 25.27 -8.28 3.61
CA PHE A 174 26.72 -8.39 3.75
C PHE A 174 27.43 -7.03 3.87
N GLY A 175 26.68 -5.92 3.91
CA GLY A 175 27.26 -4.59 3.99
C GLY A 175 27.76 -4.05 2.65
N MET A 176 27.45 -4.70 1.53
CA MET A 176 27.87 -4.27 0.20
C MET A 176 26.83 -3.30 -0.38
N SER A 177 27.28 -2.18 -0.94
CA SER A 177 26.40 -1.22 -1.64
C SER A 177 26.90 -0.97 -3.06
N ASN A 178 26.00 -0.65 -3.98
CA ASN A 178 26.31 -0.32 -5.37
C ASN A 178 26.71 1.17 -5.53
N PHE A 179 27.38 1.74 -4.52
CA PHE A 179 27.90 3.11 -4.51
C PHE A 179 29.42 3.10 -4.60
#